data_AF-A0A950WTG8-F1
#
_entry.id   AF-A0A950WTG8-F1
#
_cell.length_a   1.000
_cell.length_b   1.000
_cell.length_c   1.000
_cell.angle_alpha   90.00
_cell.angle_beta   90.00
_cell.angle_gamma   90.00
#
_symmetry.space_group_name_H-M   'P 1'
#
loop_
_entity.id
_entity.type
_entity.pdbx_description
1 polymer ?
#
loop_
_entity_poly.entity_id
_entity_poly.type
_entity_poly.pdbx_seq_one_letter_code
_entity_poly.pdbx_strand_id
1 'polypeptide(L)'
;MNDEQVHELLLQALETELGGVQVYETALRCVKNDDLRKEFQEYHQQTTKHVEIVTGVVKAFGLDPNQQTPGRAVVHHIGASLVKAMEMALSEGPPEAAELVACECVALAETKDHLNWELIGEVAKRTTGDPGKALKEAYKEVEDQEDEHLYHTTGWGRELWIESLGMPSVLPPPEEQKDVKTAIGAARAKQVRSDMT
;
A
#
# COMPACT_ATOMS: atom_id res chain seq x y z
N MET A 1 13.34 -13.62 20.29
CA MET A 1 13.14 -13.29 18.86
C MET A 1 14.49 -12.84 18.33
N ASN A 2 14.72 -12.74 17.02
CA ASN A 2 15.96 -12.15 16.52
C ASN A 2 15.78 -10.63 16.45
N ASP A 3 16.30 -9.91 17.44
CA ASP A 3 16.05 -8.48 17.61
C ASP A 3 16.63 -7.65 16.46
N GLU A 4 17.77 -8.04 15.90
CA GLU A 4 18.36 -7.36 14.74
C GLU A 4 17.42 -7.42 13.51
N GLN A 5 16.76 -8.57 13.30
CA GLN A 5 15.81 -8.73 12.20
C GLN A 5 14.48 -8.00 12.45
N VAL A 6 14.06 -7.88 13.72
CA VAL A 6 12.91 -7.04 14.06
C VAL A 6 13.21 -5.58 13.79
N HIS A 7 14.40 -5.09 14.17
CA HIS A 7 14.81 -3.72 13.89
C HIS A 7 14.90 -3.45 12.39
N GLU A 8 15.44 -4.40 11.61
CA GLU A 8 15.47 -4.31 10.14
C GLU A 8 14.06 -4.23 9.55
N LEU A 9 13.12 -5.08 10.01
CA LEU A 9 11.72 -5.04 9.57
C LEU A 9 11.09 -3.67 9.85
N LEU A 10 11.25 -3.11 11.05
CA LEU A 10 10.65 -1.84 11.43
C LEU A 10 11.23 -0.65 10.64
N LEU A 11 12.54 -0.66 10.36
CA LEU A 11 13.18 0.36 9.53
C LEU A 11 12.76 0.24 8.06
N GLN A 12 12.58 -0.97 7.55
CA GLN A 12 12.03 -1.20 6.20
C GLN A 12 10.56 -0.78 6.12
N ALA A 13 9.74 -1.10 7.11
CA ALA A 13 8.34 -0.67 7.17
C ALA A 13 8.24 0.86 7.12
N LEU A 14 9.04 1.56 7.93
CA LEU A 14 9.06 3.02 7.89
C LEU A 14 9.47 3.57 6.52
N GLU A 15 10.43 2.93 5.85
CA GLU A 15 10.82 3.32 4.49
C GLU A 15 9.73 3.01 3.44
N THR A 16 8.99 1.92 3.62
CA THR A 16 7.84 1.58 2.77
C THR A 16 6.78 2.66 2.86
N GLU A 17 6.39 3.08 4.06
CA GLU A 17 5.41 4.15 4.30
C GLU A 17 5.86 5.50 3.72
N LEU A 18 7.13 5.87 3.93
CA LEU A 18 7.71 7.10 3.37
C LEU A 18 7.72 7.09 1.84
N GLY A 19 8.02 5.93 1.23
CA GLY A 19 7.91 5.71 -0.20
C GLY A 19 6.47 5.72 -0.69
N GLY A 20 5.54 5.14 0.09
CA GLY A 20 4.11 5.09 -0.17
C GLY A 20 3.50 6.47 -0.34
N VAL A 21 3.86 7.44 0.51
CA VAL A 21 3.45 8.85 0.35
C VAL A 21 3.82 9.38 -1.04
N GLN A 22 5.08 9.18 -1.47
CA GLN A 22 5.54 9.66 -2.79
C GLN A 22 4.86 8.92 -3.95
N VAL A 23 4.61 7.62 -3.77
CA VAL A 23 3.87 6.79 -4.72
C VAL A 23 2.46 7.35 -4.90
N TYR A 24 1.72 7.61 -3.83
CA TYR A 24 0.38 8.18 -3.90
C TYR A 24 0.35 9.60 -4.47
N GLU A 25 1.27 10.49 -4.07
CA GLU A 25 1.39 11.82 -4.66
C GLU A 25 1.57 11.77 -6.18
N THR A 26 2.37 10.81 -6.65
CA THR A 26 2.62 10.62 -8.08
C THR A 26 1.43 9.95 -8.76
N ALA A 27 0.82 8.93 -8.15
CA ALA A 27 -0.37 8.26 -8.66
C ALA A 27 -1.53 9.24 -8.85
N LEU A 28 -1.74 10.18 -7.91
CA LEU A 28 -2.78 11.20 -8.00
C LEU A 28 -2.62 12.15 -9.18
N ARG A 29 -1.39 12.31 -9.70
CA ARG A 29 -1.12 13.05 -10.96
C ARG A 29 -1.49 12.22 -12.20
N CYS A 30 -1.45 10.90 -12.09
CA CYS A 30 -1.76 9.96 -13.18
C CYS A 30 -3.26 9.67 -13.31
N VAL A 31 -3.96 9.55 -12.19
CA VAL A 31 -5.38 9.17 -12.16
C VAL A 31 -6.26 10.15 -12.94
N LYS A 32 -7.26 9.62 -13.63
CA LYS A 32 -8.30 10.34 -14.37
C LYS A 32 -9.69 10.10 -13.83
N ASN A 33 -9.99 8.86 -13.42
CA ASN A 33 -11.28 8.47 -12.88
C ASN A 33 -11.49 9.16 -11.52
N ASP A 34 -12.63 9.83 -11.35
CA ASP A 34 -12.91 10.64 -10.17
C ASP A 34 -13.12 9.79 -8.90
N ASP A 35 -13.69 8.59 -9.03
CA ASP A 35 -13.87 7.67 -7.90
C ASP A 35 -12.51 7.12 -7.45
N LEU A 36 -11.65 6.68 -8.39
CA LEU A 36 -10.28 6.27 -8.09
C LEU A 36 -9.47 7.41 -7.47
N ARG A 37 -9.65 8.64 -7.95
CA ARG A 37 -8.96 9.81 -7.38
C ARG A 37 -9.33 9.99 -5.93
N LYS A 38 -10.62 9.86 -5.61
CA LYS A 38 -11.12 9.98 -4.23
C LYS A 38 -10.52 8.89 -3.34
N GLU A 39 -10.48 7.65 -3.81
CA GLU A 39 -9.90 6.52 -3.09
C GLU A 39 -8.41 6.76 -2.80
N PHE A 40 -7.61 7.10 -3.82
CA PHE A 40 -6.18 7.38 -3.64
C PHE A 40 -5.91 8.63 -2.79
N GLN A 41 -6.81 9.61 -2.76
CA GLN A 41 -6.68 10.75 -1.84
C GLN A 41 -6.89 10.36 -0.39
N GLU A 42 -7.79 9.41 -0.13
CA GLU A 42 -8.00 8.84 1.19
C GLU A 42 -6.78 8.02 1.62
N TYR A 43 -6.32 7.09 0.78
CA TYR A 43 -5.16 6.26 1.08
C TYR A 43 -3.90 7.08 1.29
N HIS A 44 -3.67 8.11 0.47
CA HIS A 44 -2.57 9.05 0.70
C HIS A 44 -2.59 9.70 2.11
N GLN A 45 -3.77 10.07 2.61
CA GLN A 45 -3.91 10.64 3.95
C GLN A 45 -3.65 9.59 5.03
N GLN A 46 -4.12 8.36 4.82
CA GLN A 46 -3.89 7.23 5.71
C GLN A 46 -2.39 6.87 5.76
N THR A 47 -1.73 6.66 4.63
CA THR A 47 -0.27 6.40 4.54
C THR A 47 0.55 7.52 5.19
N THR A 48 0.16 8.80 5.00
CA THR A 48 0.82 9.92 5.70
C THR A 48 0.71 9.77 7.23
N LYS A 49 -0.44 9.30 7.72
CA LYS A 49 -0.63 9.01 9.14
C LYS A 49 0.19 7.80 9.58
N HIS A 50 0.27 6.77 8.75
CA HIS A 50 1.03 5.56 9.03
C HIS A 50 2.53 5.83 9.20
N VAL A 51 3.11 6.74 8.42
CA VAL A 51 4.49 7.24 8.65
C VAL A 51 4.69 7.70 10.10
N GLU A 52 3.74 8.45 10.67
CA GLU A 52 3.82 8.90 12.07
C GLU A 52 3.75 7.73 13.06
N ILE A 53 2.84 6.77 12.79
CA ILE A 53 2.62 5.59 13.62
C ILE A 53 3.87 4.71 13.64
N VAL A 54 4.41 4.34 12.48
CA VAL A 54 5.61 3.50 12.38
C VAL A 54 6.82 4.22 12.95
N THR A 55 6.94 5.54 12.75
CA THR A 55 7.98 6.34 13.42
C THR A 55 7.88 6.23 14.95
N GLY A 56 6.68 6.26 15.50
CA GLY A 56 6.43 6.04 16.93
C GLY A 56 6.86 4.66 17.40
N VAL A 57 6.54 3.61 16.62
CA VAL A 57 6.96 2.23 16.91
C VAL A 57 8.49 2.10 16.87
N VAL A 58 9.15 2.61 15.83
CA VAL A 58 10.62 2.60 15.70
C VAL A 58 11.29 3.26 16.92
N LYS A 59 10.77 4.41 17.37
CA LYS A 59 11.25 5.09 18.58
C LYS A 59 10.99 4.29 19.86
N ALA A 60 9.85 3.60 19.97
CA ALA A 60 9.53 2.75 21.12
C ALA A 60 10.53 1.58 21.25
N PHE A 61 11.10 1.12 20.14
CA PHE A 61 12.20 0.15 20.11
C PHE A 61 13.58 0.78 20.40
N GLY A 62 13.66 2.08 20.65
CA GLY A 62 14.92 2.79 20.90
C GLY A 62 15.78 2.98 19.65
N LEU A 63 15.19 2.83 18.45
CA LEU A 63 15.89 3.01 17.18
C LEU A 63 15.83 4.46 16.71
N ASP A 64 16.82 4.88 15.94
CA ASP A 64 16.78 6.14 15.20
C ASP A 64 15.95 5.95 13.92
N PRO A 65 14.84 6.69 13.72
CA PRO A 65 14.06 6.64 12.49
C PRO A 65 14.83 7.01 11.22
N ASN A 66 15.98 7.66 11.33
CA ASN A 66 16.84 8.00 10.20
C ASN A 66 17.93 6.95 9.94
N GLN A 67 18.03 5.92 10.79
CA GLN A 67 19.03 4.88 10.65
C GLN A 67 18.93 4.22 9.27
N GLN A 68 20.05 4.21 8.58
CA GLN A 68 20.20 3.56 7.28
C GLN A 68 20.72 2.14 7.46
N THR A 69 20.13 1.21 6.72
CA THR A 69 20.61 -0.18 6.62
C THR A 69 20.64 -0.59 5.14
N PRO A 70 21.41 -1.61 4.77
CA PRO A 70 21.41 -2.10 3.39
C PRO A 70 20.02 -2.52 2.89
N GLY A 71 19.20 -3.16 3.73
CA GLY A 71 17.85 -3.58 3.33
C GLY A 71 16.91 -2.38 3.20
N ARG A 72 16.97 -1.41 4.11
CA ARG A 72 16.26 -0.13 3.97
C ARG A 72 16.60 0.60 2.67
N ALA A 73 17.87 0.67 2.30
CA ALA A 73 18.31 1.30 1.06
C ALA A 73 17.74 0.59 -0.20
N VAL A 74 17.54 -0.73 -0.14
CA VAL A 74 16.86 -1.48 -1.21
C VAL A 74 15.38 -1.12 -1.29
N VAL A 75 14.68 -1.04 -0.15
CA VAL A 75 13.26 -0.63 -0.11
C VAL A 75 13.09 0.78 -0.67
N HIS A 76 13.96 1.72 -0.27
CA HIS A 76 13.99 3.07 -0.82
C HIS A 76 14.11 3.08 -2.35
N HIS A 77 15.07 2.30 -2.89
CA HIS A 77 15.30 2.23 -4.33
C HIS A 77 14.10 1.66 -5.10
N ILE A 78 13.43 0.65 -4.54
CA ILE A 78 12.22 0.08 -5.15
C ILE A 78 11.11 1.13 -5.19
N GLY A 79 10.81 1.80 -4.06
CA GLY A 79 9.81 2.87 -4.00
C GLY A 79 10.08 4.00 -5.00
N ALA A 80 11.33 4.49 -5.05
CA ALA A 80 11.75 5.51 -6.00
C ALA A 80 11.61 5.05 -7.47
N SER A 81 11.78 3.76 -7.74
CA SER A 81 11.61 3.19 -9.09
C SER A 81 10.14 3.14 -9.50
N LEU A 82 9.21 2.87 -8.58
CA LEU A 82 7.77 2.92 -8.82
C LEU A 82 7.31 4.35 -9.15
N VAL A 83 7.78 5.33 -8.37
CA VAL A 83 7.58 6.77 -8.69
C VAL A 83 8.09 7.08 -10.09
N LYS A 84 9.32 6.62 -10.41
CA LYS A 84 9.91 6.89 -11.72
C LYS A 84 9.12 6.27 -12.88
N ALA A 85 8.58 5.06 -12.70
CA ALA A 85 7.77 4.39 -13.71
C ALA A 85 6.49 5.19 -14.03
N MET A 86 5.80 5.71 -13.02
CA MET A 86 4.65 6.59 -13.22
C MET A 86 5.02 7.91 -13.89
N GLU A 87 6.14 8.53 -13.52
CA GLU A 87 6.64 9.73 -14.20
C GLU A 87 6.93 9.49 -15.68
N MET A 88 7.52 8.34 -16.02
CA MET A 88 7.74 7.94 -17.41
C MET A 88 6.41 7.84 -18.16
N ALA A 89 5.41 7.16 -17.59
CA ALA A 89 4.09 7.01 -18.18
C ALA A 89 3.38 8.37 -18.41
N LEU A 90 3.48 9.30 -17.44
CA LEU A 90 2.99 10.67 -17.57
C LEU A 90 3.65 11.45 -18.72
N SER A 91 4.94 11.20 -18.98
CA SER A 91 5.71 11.95 -19.97
C SER A 91 5.65 11.39 -21.38
N GLU A 92 5.49 10.08 -21.52
CA GLU A 92 5.66 9.36 -22.80
C GLU A 92 4.37 8.73 -23.32
N GLY A 93 3.39 8.50 -22.45
CA GLY A 93 2.16 7.76 -22.77
C GLY A 93 0.90 8.63 -22.85
N PRO A 94 -0.20 8.07 -23.38
CA PRO A 94 -1.51 8.69 -23.24
C PRO A 94 -1.94 8.69 -21.75
N PRO A 95 -2.77 9.66 -21.32
CA PRO A 95 -3.21 9.77 -19.93
C PRO A 95 -3.82 8.48 -19.35
N GLU A 96 -4.56 7.71 -20.16
CA GLU A 96 -5.15 6.42 -19.76
C GLU A 96 -4.09 5.37 -19.41
N ALA A 97 -2.94 5.37 -20.11
CA ALA A 97 -1.84 4.48 -19.79
C ALA A 97 -1.14 4.88 -18.49
N ALA A 98 -1.05 6.17 -18.18
CA ALA A 98 -0.50 6.64 -16.91
C ALA A 98 -1.37 6.19 -15.72
N GLU A 99 -2.69 6.24 -15.86
CA GLU A 99 -3.62 5.75 -14.84
C GLU A 99 -3.46 4.24 -14.58
N LEU A 100 -3.31 3.43 -15.64
CA LEU A 100 -3.01 1.99 -15.50
C LEU A 100 -1.71 1.74 -14.74
N VAL A 101 -0.63 2.41 -15.15
CA VAL A 101 0.69 2.29 -14.49
C VAL A 101 0.61 2.75 -13.03
N ALA A 102 -0.22 3.74 -12.71
CA ALA A 102 -0.42 4.17 -11.33
C ALA A 102 -1.04 3.06 -10.48
N CYS A 103 -2.11 2.41 -10.94
CA CYS A 103 -2.69 1.27 -10.21
C CYS A 103 -1.69 0.11 -10.05
N GLU A 104 -0.89 -0.20 -11.07
CA GLU A 104 0.15 -1.23 -10.97
C GLU A 104 1.24 -0.88 -9.96
N CYS A 105 1.73 0.37 -9.99
CA CYS A 105 2.77 0.83 -9.10
C CYS A 105 2.29 0.90 -7.65
N VAL A 106 1.07 1.38 -7.41
CA VAL A 106 0.45 1.38 -6.07
C VAL A 106 0.30 -0.06 -5.60
N ALA A 107 -0.30 -0.97 -6.38
CA ALA A 107 -0.47 -2.37 -5.96
C ALA A 107 0.86 -3.07 -5.61
N LEU A 108 1.96 -2.77 -6.32
CA LEU A 108 3.29 -3.28 -5.99
C LEU A 108 3.85 -2.70 -4.68
N ALA A 109 3.61 -1.42 -4.40
CA ALA A 109 3.97 -0.80 -3.13
C ALA A 109 3.18 -1.42 -1.98
N GLU A 110 1.85 -1.48 -2.11
CA GLU A 110 0.93 -2.05 -1.12
C GLU A 110 1.22 -3.54 -0.85
N THR A 111 1.66 -4.30 -1.86
CA THR A 111 2.06 -5.71 -1.66
C THR A 111 3.22 -5.84 -0.67
N LYS A 112 4.19 -4.91 -0.72
CA LYS A 112 5.30 -4.88 0.23
C LYS A 112 4.82 -4.40 1.59
N ASP A 113 3.94 -3.41 1.65
CA ASP A 113 3.50 -2.84 2.91
C ASP A 113 2.59 -3.77 3.71
N HIS A 114 1.62 -4.38 3.05
CA HIS A 114 0.79 -5.43 3.64
C HIS A 114 1.68 -6.56 4.22
N LEU A 115 2.74 -6.99 3.53
CA LEU A 115 3.66 -8.00 4.09
C LEU A 115 4.38 -7.48 5.34
N ASN A 116 4.77 -6.20 5.39
CA ASN A 116 5.38 -5.62 6.58
C ASN A 116 4.41 -5.68 7.76
N TRP A 117 3.16 -5.27 7.55
CA TRP A 117 2.15 -5.21 8.59
C TRP A 117 1.74 -6.60 9.09
N GLU A 118 1.61 -7.60 8.24
CA GLU A 118 1.43 -9.01 8.65
C GLU A 118 2.55 -9.47 9.60
N LEU A 119 3.81 -9.18 9.24
CA LEU A 119 4.97 -9.54 10.04
C LEU A 119 5.03 -8.74 11.34
N ILE A 120 4.68 -7.46 11.32
CA ILE A 120 4.52 -6.62 12.51
C ILE A 120 3.46 -7.24 13.45
N GLY A 121 2.35 -7.74 12.92
CA GLY A 121 1.33 -8.47 13.68
C GLY A 121 1.89 -9.72 14.37
N GLU A 122 2.73 -10.50 13.68
CA GLU A 122 3.42 -11.66 14.28
C GLU A 122 4.42 -11.27 15.38
N VAL A 123 5.16 -10.18 15.19
CA VAL A 123 6.08 -9.62 16.18
C VAL A 123 5.31 -9.08 17.39
N ALA A 124 4.18 -8.42 17.18
CA ALA A 124 3.31 -7.85 18.21
C ALA A 124 2.76 -8.93 19.16
N LYS A 125 2.45 -10.12 18.63
CA LYS A 125 1.98 -11.29 19.44
C LYS A 125 3.01 -11.76 20.46
N ARG A 126 4.31 -11.52 20.21
CA ARG A 126 5.44 -12.06 20.98
C ARG A 126 6.19 -11.00 21.79
N THR A 127 6.02 -9.73 21.46
CA THR A 127 6.70 -8.61 22.14
C THR A 127 5.93 -8.18 23.39
N THR A 128 6.66 -7.91 24.47
CA THR A 128 6.11 -7.47 25.77
C THR A 128 6.61 -6.08 26.13
N GLY A 129 6.09 -5.51 27.23
CA GLY A 129 6.45 -4.17 27.68
C GLY A 129 5.94 -3.07 26.74
N ASP A 130 6.53 -1.88 26.87
CA ASP A 130 6.14 -0.69 26.10
C ASP A 130 6.28 -0.88 24.57
N PRO A 131 7.36 -1.49 24.04
CA PRO A 131 7.46 -1.76 22.59
C PRO A 131 6.35 -2.70 22.09
N GLY A 132 6.00 -3.71 22.89
CA GLY A 132 4.91 -4.64 22.55
C GLY A 132 3.52 -3.98 22.59
N LYS A 133 3.33 -2.99 23.45
CA LYS A 133 2.10 -2.18 23.47
C LYS A 133 2.02 -1.30 22.22
N ALA A 134 3.11 -0.60 21.88
CA ALA A 134 3.19 0.25 20.70
C ALA A 134 2.87 -0.52 19.41
N LEU A 135 3.44 -1.72 19.24
CA LEU A 135 3.15 -2.57 18.07
C LEU A 135 1.67 -2.98 17.98
N LYS A 136 1.04 -3.36 19.09
CA LYS A 136 -0.36 -3.81 19.09
C LYS A 136 -1.33 -2.67 18.79
N GLU A 137 -1.03 -1.48 19.31
CA GLU A 137 -1.82 -0.27 19.05
C GLU A 137 -1.68 0.14 17.58
N ALA A 138 -0.44 0.19 17.06
CA ALA A 138 -0.16 0.47 15.65
C ALA A 138 -0.83 -0.54 14.72
N TYR A 139 -0.62 -1.84 14.94
CA TYR A 139 -1.19 -2.90 14.10
C TYR A 139 -2.71 -2.85 14.04
N LYS A 140 -3.37 -2.57 15.18
CA LYS A 140 -4.83 -2.45 15.24
C LYS A 140 -5.35 -1.25 14.44
N GLU A 141 -4.59 -0.17 14.36
CA GLU A 141 -4.99 1.05 13.67
C GLU A 141 -4.79 0.93 12.15
N VAL A 142 -3.75 0.22 11.71
CA VAL A 142 -3.27 0.25 10.31
C VAL A 142 -3.65 -0.98 9.49
N GLU A 143 -3.65 -2.20 10.05
CA GLU A 143 -3.75 -3.42 9.24
C GLU A 143 -4.99 -3.48 8.33
N ASP A 144 -6.16 -3.17 8.87
CA ASP A 144 -7.41 -3.21 8.09
C ASP A 144 -7.40 -2.19 6.93
N GLN A 145 -6.64 -1.09 7.06
CA GLN A 145 -6.46 -0.07 6.02
C GLN A 145 -5.54 -0.58 4.91
N GLU A 146 -4.43 -1.22 5.27
CA GLU A 146 -3.46 -1.78 4.31
C GLU A 146 -4.04 -2.96 3.51
N ASP A 147 -4.86 -3.79 4.15
CA ASP A 147 -5.66 -4.82 3.47
C ASP A 147 -6.54 -4.16 2.39
N GLU A 148 -7.25 -3.10 2.74
CA GLU A 148 -8.12 -2.35 1.85
C GLU A 148 -7.35 -1.75 0.67
N HIS A 149 -6.25 -1.04 0.96
CA HIS A 149 -5.37 -0.41 -0.03
C HIS A 149 -4.95 -1.41 -1.12
N LEU A 150 -4.47 -2.60 -0.71
CA LEU A 150 -4.02 -3.63 -1.64
C LEU A 150 -5.17 -4.18 -2.48
N TYR A 151 -6.27 -4.60 -1.84
CA TYR A 151 -7.34 -5.31 -2.56
C TYR A 151 -8.12 -4.38 -3.49
N HIS A 152 -8.43 -3.16 -3.04
CA HIS A 152 -9.17 -2.19 -3.84
C HIS A 152 -8.33 -1.75 -5.04
N THR A 153 -7.07 -1.37 -4.83
CA THR A 153 -6.16 -0.97 -5.92
C THR A 153 -5.94 -2.10 -6.94
N THR A 154 -5.80 -3.34 -6.47
CA THR A 154 -5.71 -4.52 -7.36
C THR A 154 -6.98 -4.69 -8.20
N GLY A 155 -8.16 -4.44 -7.60
CA GLY A 155 -9.43 -4.41 -8.29
C GLY A 155 -9.47 -3.33 -9.38
N TRP A 156 -9.06 -2.11 -9.05
CA TRP A 156 -8.99 -0.99 -9.98
C TRP A 156 -8.11 -1.28 -11.18
N GLY A 157 -6.87 -1.71 -10.95
CA GLY A 157 -5.93 -2.06 -12.02
C GLY A 157 -6.51 -3.12 -12.96
N ARG A 158 -7.19 -4.14 -12.41
CA ARG A 158 -7.86 -5.16 -13.22
C ARG A 158 -8.95 -4.57 -14.11
N GLU A 159 -9.87 -3.78 -13.56
CA GLU A 159 -11.04 -3.31 -14.30
C GLU A 159 -10.68 -2.22 -15.32
N LEU A 160 -9.70 -1.37 -15.01
CA LEU A 160 -9.14 -0.42 -15.98
C LEU A 160 -8.44 -1.15 -17.14
N TRP A 161 -7.68 -2.21 -16.87
CA TRP A 161 -7.10 -3.04 -17.94
C TRP A 161 -8.17 -3.68 -18.81
N ILE A 162 -9.22 -4.25 -18.20
CA ILE A 162 -10.36 -4.82 -18.92
C ILE A 162 -11.01 -3.78 -19.84
N GLU A 163 -11.22 -2.55 -19.35
CA GLU A 163 -11.74 -1.44 -20.15
C GLU A 163 -10.80 -1.11 -21.32
N SER A 164 -9.50 -0.97 -21.07
CA SER A 164 -8.50 -0.66 -22.11
C SER A 164 -8.41 -1.71 -23.22
N LEU A 165 -8.76 -2.95 -22.89
CA LEU A 165 -8.83 -4.08 -23.82
C LEU A 165 -10.15 -4.14 -24.61
N GLY A 166 -11.08 -3.20 -24.38
CA GLY A 166 -12.37 -3.13 -25.05
C GLY A 166 -13.40 -4.14 -24.53
N MET A 167 -13.21 -4.65 -23.32
CA MET A 167 -14.13 -5.57 -22.66
C MET A 167 -15.01 -4.83 -21.63
N PRO A 168 -16.20 -5.37 -21.27
CA PRO A 168 -17.03 -4.77 -20.22
C PRO A 168 -16.34 -4.80 -18.85
N SER A 169 -16.04 -3.62 -18.31
CA SER A 169 -15.44 -3.39 -16.98
C SER A 169 -16.48 -3.05 -15.92
N VAL A 170 -16.12 -3.21 -14.65
CA VAL A 170 -16.93 -2.79 -13.49
C VAL A 170 -16.12 -1.77 -12.70
N LEU A 171 -16.43 -0.48 -12.84
CA LEU A 171 -15.76 0.62 -12.14
C LEU A 171 -16.78 1.40 -11.29
N PRO A 172 -16.53 1.64 -9.99
CA PRO A 172 -15.45 1.10 -9.16
C PRO A 172 -15.44 -0.44 -9.07
N PRO A 173 -14.32 -1.07 -8.73
CA PRO A 173 -14.22 -2.53 -8.68
C PRO A 173 -15.13 -3.14 -7.59
N PRO A 174 -15.56 -4.41 -7.74
CA PRO A 174 -16.36 -5.10 -6.73
C PRO A 174 -15.73 -5.14 -5.33
N GLU A 175 -14.40 -5.12 -5.26
CA GLU A 175 -13.62 -5.03 -4.03
C GLU A 175 -13.97 -3.74 -3.26
N GLU A 176 -13.87 -2.58 -3.91
CA GLU A 176 -14.22 -1.29 -3.31
C GLU A 176 -15.71 -1.20 -2.97
N GLN A 177 -16.59 -1.59 -3.89
CA GLN A 177 -18.05 -1.52 -3.66
C GLN A 177 -18.50 -2.34 -2.44
N LYS A 178 -17.70 -3.34 -2.05
CA LYS A 178 -17.98 -4.24 -0.92
C LYS A 178 -17.12 -3.96 0.30
N ASP A 179 -16.27 -2.94 0.29
CA ASP A 179 -15.40 -2.55 1.39
C ASP A 179 -14.60 -3.77 1.91
N VAL A 180 -13.85 -4.42 1.01
CA VAL A 180 -13.18 -5.69 1.33
C VAL A 180 -11.84 -5.45 2.02
N LYS A 181 -11.69 -6.06 3.20
CA LYS A 181 -10.46 -5.98 4.01
C LYS A 181 -9.85 -7.35 4.30
N THR A 182 -10.11 -8.34 3.44
CA THR A 182 -9.55 -9.69 3.61
C THR A 182 -9.32 -10.37 2.26
N ALA A 183 -8.30 -11.21 2.17
CA ALA A 183 -8.02 -11.99 0.97
C ALA A 183 -9.22 -12.86 0.51
N ILE A 184 -9.97 -13.46 1.45
CA ILE A 184 -11.17 -14.25 1.14
C ILE A 184 -12.30 -13.33 0.64
N GLY A 185 -12.46 -12.14 1.25
CA GLY A 185 -13.41 -11.13 0.81
C GLY A 185 -13.14 -10.66 -0.61
N ALA A 186 -11.89 -10.30 -0.91
CA ALA A 186 -11.44 -9.91 -2.24
C ALA A 186 -11.68 -11.03 -3.27
N ALA A 187 -11.33 -12.29 -2.94
CA ALA A 187 -11.58 -13.42 -3.82
C ALA A 187 -13.09 -13.62 -4.11
N ARG A 188 -13.95 -13.47 -3.11
CA ARG A 188 -15.42 -13.55 -3.28
C ARG A 188 -15.97 -12.38 -4.09
N ALA A 189 -15.47 -11.17 -3.86
CA ALA A 189 -15.85 -9.98 -4.63
C ALA A 189 -15.49 -10.15 -6.12
N LYS A 190 -14.27 -10.60 -6.41
CA LYS A 190 -13.82 -10.92 -7.77
C LYS A 190 -14.66 -12.02 -8.43
N GLN A 191 -15.10 -13.04 -7.69
CA GLN A 191 -15.93 -14.11 -8.25
C GLN A 191 -17.30 -13.62 -8.72
N VAL A 192 -17.95 -12.73 -7.98
CA VAL A 192 -19.29 -12.22 -8.35
C VAL A 192 -19.25 -11.14 -9.43
N ARG A 193 -18.04 -10.70 -9.84
CA ARG A 193 -17.85 -9.73 -10.93
C ARG A 193 -18.61 -10.12 -12.20
N SER A 194 -18.70 -11.42 -12.51
CA SER A 194 -19.45 -11.92 -13.67
C SER A 194 -20.92 -11.55 -13.69
N ASP A 195 -21.51 -11.30 -12.51
CA ASP A 195 -22.92 -10.97 -12.36
C ASP A 195 -23.14 -9.44 -12.48
N MET A 196 -22.05 -8.67 -12.61
CA MET A 196 -22.03 -7.21 -12.65
C MET A 196 -21.69 -6.64 -14.05
N THR A 197 -21.34 -7.50 -15.01
CA THR A 197 -21.04 -7.17 -16.41
C THR A 197 -22.10 -7.69 -17.37
#